data_AF-A0A485ABG5-F1
#
_entry.id   AF-A0A485ABG5-F1
#
_cell.length_a   1.000
_cell.length_b   1.000
_cell.length_c   1.000
_cell.angle_alpha   90.00
_cell.angle_beta   90.00
_cell.angle_gamma   90.00
#
_symmetry.space_group_name_H-M   'P 1'
#
loop_
_entity.id
_entity.type
_entity.pdbx_description
1 polymer ?
#
loop_
_entity_poly.entity_id
_entity_poly.type
_entity_poly.pdbx_seq_one_letter_code
_entity_poly.pdbx_strand_id
1 'polypeptide(L)'
;MDITPERSKQVSFTDPYYANSALVIAKKGEFKSFEDLKGKRIGMENGTTHQKYLMDKHPEVKTVAYDSYQNAIIDLKNGRIDGVFGDTAVVNEWLKTNPQLGAATPKVTDAQYFGTGLGIAVRPDNKALLEKLNGALKAIKADGTYQKISDQWFPTVSENTPQASRRAGFLFTAGQRSGNRLLWTLPSTESPHRAAPAFCGQSATPDHRDSPARSAD
;
A
#
# COMPACT_ATOMS: atom_id res chain seq x y z
N MET A 1 -17.84 -11.34 2.24
CA MET A 1 -18.19 -10.38 1.16
C MET A 1 -18.23 -8.99 1.76
N ASP A 2 -17.71 -7.95 1.10
CA ASP A 2 -17.85 -6.58 1.63
C ASP A 2 -19.31 -6.19 1.74
N ILE A 3 -19.63 -5.62 2.89
CA ILE A 3 -20.93 -5.00 3.16
C ILE A 3 -20.91 -3.62 2.51
N THR A 4 -21.64 -3.45 1.41
CA THR A 4 -21.77 -2.17 0.71
C THR A 4 -23.24 -1.79 0.57
N PRO A 5 -23.58 -0.49 0.47
CA PRO A 5 -24.96 -0.05 0.26
C PRO A 5 -25.62 -0.67 -0.98
N GLU A 6 -24.84 -0.90 -2.04
CA GLU A 6 -25.32 -1.54 -3.26
C GLU A 6 -25.69 -3.01 -3.04
N ARG A 7 -24.80 -3.78 -2.41
CA ARG A 7 -25.06 -5.20 -2.13
C ARG A 7 -26.18 -5.39 -1.11
N SER A 8 -26.27 -4.50 -0.12
CA SER A 8 -27.32 -4.53 0.91
C SER A 8 -28.74 -4.30 0.37
N LYS A 9 -28.89 -3.84 -0.88
CA LYS A 9 -30.20 -3.80 -1.56
C LYS A 9 -30.65 -5.16 -2.06
N GLN A 10 -29.72 -6.09 -2.27
CA GLN A 10 -29.98 -7.41 -2.87
C GLN A 10 -29.95 -8.54 -1.85
N VAL A 11 -29.15 -8.40 -0.79
CA VAL A 11 -28.95 -9.42 0.25
C VAL A 11 -28.99 -8.79 1.63
N SER A 12 -29.33 -9.58 2.64
CA SER A 12 -29.11 -9.22 4.04
C SER A 12 -27.73 -9.70 4.48
N PHE A 13 -27.03 -8.88 5.26
CA PHE A 13 -25.73 -9.24 5.81
C PHE A 13 -25.81 -9.50 7.31
N THR A 14 -24.97 -10.43 7.78
CA THR A 14 -24.63 -10.54 9.20
C THR A 14 -23.94 -9.28 9.71
N ASP A 15 -23.80 -9.18 11.02
CA ASP A 15 -22.84 -8.28 11.63
C ASP A 15 -21.44 -8.49 11.03
N PRO A 16 -20.65 -7.42 10.85
CA PRO A 16 -19.32 -7.55 10.29
C PRO A 16 -18.45 -8.44 11.17
N TYR A 17 -17.82 -9.43 10.55
CA TYR A 17 -16.90 -10.34 11.25
C TYR A 17 -15.44 -9.95 11.04
N TYR A 18 -15.11 -9.14 10.03
CA TYR A 18 -13.73 -8.73 9.74
C TYR A 18 -13.69 -7.32 9.15
N ALA A 19 -12.81 -6.45 9.64
CA ALA A 19 -12.61 -5.12 9.06
C ALA A 19 -11.75 -5.24 7.80
N ASN A 20 -12.22 -4.73 6.67
CA ASN A 20 -11.54 -4.89 5.39
C ASN A 20 -10.84 -3.60 4.93
N SER A 21 -9.77 -3.77 4.15
CA SER A 21 -9.08 -2.70 3.45
C SER A 21 -8.43 -3.26 2.20
N ALA A 22 -8.29 -2.46 1.15
CA ALA A 22 -7.70 -2.89 -0.12
C ALA A 22 -6.44 -2.09 -0.48
N LEU A 23 -5.52 -2.66 -1.25
CA LEU A 23 -4.36 -1.94 -1.79
C LEU A 23 -3.93 -2.53 -3.12
N VAL A 24 -3.20 -1.75 -3.91
CA VAL A 24 -2.59 -2.23 -5.16
C VAL A 24 -1.22 -2.82 -4.85
N ILE A 25 -0.92 -3.98 -5.43
CA ILE A 25 0.44 -4.51 -5.51
C ILE A 25 1.02 -4.33 -6.92
N ALA A 26 2.30 -4.03 -7.01
CA ALA A 26 3.04 -3.91 -8.26
C ALA A 26 4.48 -4.41 -8.05
N LYS A 27 5.36 -4.28 -9.05
CA LYS A 27 6.79 -4.48 -8.81
C LYS A 27 7.29 -3.48 -7.77
N LYS A 28 8.18 -3.93 -6.88
CA LYS A 28 8.66 -3.12 -5.76
C LYS A 28 9.22 -1.78 -6.23
N GLY A 29 8.74 -0.70 -5.62
CA GLY A 29 9.23 0.65 -5.83
C GLY A 29 8.80 1.29 -7.16
N GLU A 30 8.00 0.62 -7.97
CA GLU A 30 7.54 1.17 -9.25
C GLU A 30 6.51 2.29 -9.05
N PHE A 31 5.61 2.14 -8.08
CA PHE A 31 4.56 3.10 -7.74
C PHE A 31 4.43 3.25 -6.23
N LYS A 32 3.91 4.39 -5.77
CA LYS A 32 3.70 4.68 -4.34
C LYS A 32 2.32 5.24 -4.03
N SER A 33 1.59 5.74 -5.02
CA SER A 33 0.26 6.30 -4.85
C SER A 33 -0.66 6.02 -6.03
N PHE A 34 -1.95 6.34 -5.89
CA PHE A 34 -2.91 6.15 -6.98
C PHE A 34 -2.64 7.07 -8.17
N GLU A 35 -2.05 8.24 -7.92
CA GLU A 35 -1.65 9.20 -8.96
C GLU A 35 -0.61 8.61 -9.91
N ASP A 36 0.31 7.78 -9.39
CA ASP A 36 1.32 7.07 -10.20
C ASP A 36 0.69 6.03 -11.14
N LEU A 37 -0.54 5.59 -10.86
CA LEU A 37 -1.26 4.57 -11.64
C LEU A 37 -2.01 5.15 -12.84
N LYS A 38 -1.96 6.46 -13.06
CA LYS A 38 -2.62 7.10 -14.20
C LYS A 38 -2.18 6.48 -15.53
N GLY A 39 -3.16 5.98 -16.30
CA GLY A 39 -2.94 5.31 -17.59
C GLY A 39 -2.34 3.90 -17.49
N LYS A 40 -2.05 3.41 -16.28
CA LYS A 40 -1.54 2.06 -16.01
C LYS A 40 -2.67 1.04 -16.01
N ARG A 41 -2.33 -0.20 -16.32
CA ARG A 41 -3.24 -1.34 -16.37
C ARG A 41 -3.25 -2.03 -15.03
N ILE A 42 -4.35 -1.95 -14.31
CA ILE A 42 -4.48 -2.56 -12.98
C ILE A 42 -5.50 -3.69 -13.06
N GLY A 43 -5.06 -4.90 -12.69
CA GLY A 43 -5.85 -6.10 -12.70
C GLY A 43 -6.66 -6.30 -11.42
N MET A 44 -7.85 -6.86 -11.53
CA MET A 44 -8.68 -7.28 -10.41
C MET A 44 -9.65 -8.37 -10.86
N GLU A 45 -10.26 -9.07 -9.90
CA GLU A 45 -11.35 -9.99 -10.20
C GLU A 45 -12.62 -9.23 -10.60
N ASN A 46 -13.31 -9.75 -11.62
CA ASN A 46 -14.53 -9.16 -12.17
C ASN A 46 -15.68 -9.17 -11.15
N GLY A 47 -16.50 -8.11 -11.12
CA GLY A 47 -17.65 -7.98 -10.23
C GLY A 47 -17.29 -7.67 -8.76
N THR A 48 -16.02 -7.37 -8.48
CA THR A 48 -15.57 -7.03 -7.12
C THR A 48 -15.73 -5.55 -6.79
N THR A 49 -15.73 -5.26 -5.49
CA THR A 49 -15.62 -3.91 -4.93
C THR A 49 -14.36 -3.18 -5.40
N HIS A 50 -13.28 -3.91 -5.68
CA HIS A 50 -12.03 -3.42 -6.26
C HIS A 50 -12.24 -2.78 -7.63
N GLN A 51 -12.94 -3.49 -8.52
CA GLN A 51 -13.25 -3.00 -9.86
C GLN A 51 -14.10 -1.73 -9.77
N LYS A 52 -15.18 -1.78 -8.98
CA LYS A 52 -16.08 -0.64 -8.81
C LYS A 52 -15.36 0.59 -8.24
N TYR A 53 -14.53 0.40 -7.21
CA TYR A 53 -13.76 1.48 -6.61
C TYR A 53 -12.84 2.17 -7.63
N LEU A 54 -12.08 1.40 -8.42
CA LEU A 54 -11.20 2.00 -9.43
C LEU A 54 -12.00 2.71 -10.53
N MET A 55 -13.11 2.14 -11.01
CA MET A 55 -13.95 2.80 -12.01
C MET A 55 -14.55 4.12 -11.51
N ASP A 56 -14.99 4.16 -10.24
CA ASP A 56 -15.71 5.31 -9.69
C ASP A 56 -14.75 6.39 -9.15
N LYS A 57 -13.59 6.01 -8.58
CA LYS A 57 -12.65 6.93 -7.90
C LYS A 57 -11.39 7.23 -8.69
N HIS A 58 -11.00 6.33 -9.59
CA HIS A 58 -9.76 6.42 -10.36
C HIS A 58 -10.00 6.09 -11.85
N PRO A 59 -10.92 6.81 -12.54
CA PRO A 59 -11.24 6.55 -13.95
C PRO A 59 -10.03 6.76 -14.88
N GLU A 60 -8.98 7.42 -14.41
CA GLU A 60 -7.70 7.57 -15.09
C GLU A 60 -6.88 6.27 -15.16
N VAL A 61 -7.22 5.26 -14.37
CA VAL A 61 -6.59 3.93 -14.34
C VAL A 61 -7.27 3.01 -15.35
N LYS A 62 -6.49 2.24 -16.12
CA LYS A 62 -7.04 1.24 -17.05
C LYS A 62 -7.32 -0.05 -16.27
N THR A 63 -8.58 -0.30 -15.93
CA THR A 63 -8.98 -1.53 -15.23
C THR A 63 -8.93 -2.74 -16.17
N VAL A 64 -8.37 -3.85 -15.70
CA VAL A 64 -8.34 -5.13 -16.42
C VAL A 64 -9.04 -6.19 -15.56
N ALA A 65 -10.21 -6.63 -16.00
CA ALA A 65 -10.99 -7.63 -15.27
C ALA A 65 -10.49 -9.05 -15.58
N TYR A 66 -10.38 -9.86 -14.54
CA TYR A 66 -9.99 -11.27 -14.60
C TYR A 66 -11.06 -12.15 -13.95
N ASP A 67 -11.18 -13.40 -14.40
CA ASP A 67 -12.04 -14.39 -13.74
C ASP A 67 -11.45 -14.91 -12.42
N SER A 68 -10.16 -14.68 -12.17
CA SER A 68 -9.47 -15.04 -10.94
C SER A 68 -8.25 -14.17 -10.68
N TYR A 69 -7.94 -13.94 -9.41
CA TYR A 69 -6.73 -13.21 -9.03
C TYR A 69 -5.43 -13.93 -9.43
N GLN A 70 -5.45 -15.26 -9.49
CA GLN A 70 -4.31 -16.07 -9.92
C GLN A 70 -3.89 -15.70 -11.34
N ASN A 71 -4.87 -15.52 -12.24
CA ASN A 71 -4.62 -15.08 -13.61
C ASN A 71 -4.07 -13.66 -13.65
N ALA A 72 -4.62 -12.75 -12.84
CA ALA A 72 -4.13 -11.37 -12.74
C ALA A 72 -2.66 -11.32 -12.27
N ILE A 73 -2.29 -12.12 -11.26
CA ILE A 73 -0.91 -12.18 -10.75
C ILE A 73 0.06 -12.75 -11.79
N ILE A 74 -0.35 -13.76 -12.56
CA ILE A 74 0.48 -14.31 -13.64
C ILE A 74 0.77 -13.23 -14.68
N ASP A 75 -0.24 -12.47 -15.09
CA ASP A 75 -0.07 -11.38 -16.04
C ASP A 75 0.77 -10.23 -15.47
N LEU A 76 0.64 -9.91 -14.17
CA LEU A 76 1.51 -8.95 -13.50
C LEU A 76 2.98 -9.39 -13.55
N LYS A 77 3.26 -10.66 -13.25
CA LYS A 77 4.62 -11.23 -13.30
C LYS A 77 5.19 -11.20 -14.72
N ASN A 78 4.34 -11.38 -15.72
CA ASN A 78 4.71 -11.33 -17.13
C ASN A 78 4.79 -9.89 -17.69
N GLY A 79 4.50 -8.85 -16.89
CA GLY A 79 4.47 -7.46 -17.35
C GLY A 79 3.31 -7.13 -18.28
N ARG A 80 2.29 -7.99 -18.33
CA ARG A 80 1.05 -7.79 -19.08
C ARG A 80 0.04 -6.92 -18.35
N ILE A 81 0.27 -6.59 -17.09
CA ILE A 81 -0.38 -5.51 -16.36
C ILE A 81 0.65 -4.88 -15.43
N ASP A 82 0.34 -3.68 -14.93
CA ASP A 82 1.25 -2.87 -14.14
C ASP A 82 1.02 -3.07 -12.63
N GLY A 83 -0.16 -3.53 -12.22
CA GLY A 83 -0.47 -3.86 -10.82
C GLY A 83 -1.72 -4.71 -10.66
N VAL A 84 -1.98 -5.19 -9.46
CA VAL A 84 -3.19 -5.92 -9.07
C VAL A 84 -3.81 -5.25 -7.85
N PHE A 85 -5.11 -4.95 -7.89
CA PHE A 85 -5.85 -4.34 -6.78
C PHE A 85 -6.66 -5.41 -6.04
N GLY A 86 -6.44 -5.56 -4.74
CA GLY A 86 -7.08 -6.60 -3.94
C GLY A 86 -7.09 -6.31 -2.43
N ASP A 87 -7.74 -7.18 -1.68
CA ASP A 87 -7.83 -7.09 -0.22
C ASP A 87 -6.43 -7.18 0.41
N THR A 88 -6.12 -6.25 1.32
CA THR A 88 -4.81 -6.11 1.96
C THR A 88 -4.32 -7.42 2.57
N ALA A 89 -5.22 -8.16 3.22
CA ALA A 89 -4.87 -9.43 3.85
C ALA A 89 -4.46 -10.50 2.81
N VAL A 90 -5.18 -10.55 1.69
CA VAL A 90 -4.95 -11.51 0.60
C VAL A 90 -3.67 -11.18 -0.14
N VAL A 91 -3.49 -9.91 -0.52
CA VAL A 91 -2.28 -9.50 -1.25
C VAL A 91 -1.03 -9.66 -0.39
N ASN A 92 -1.10 -9.42 0.92
CA ASN A 92 0.02 -9.64 1.84
C ASN A 92 0.44 -11.12 1.90
N GLU A 93 -0.51 -12.06 1.81
CA GLU A 93 -0.18 -13.49 1.72
C GLU A 93 0.56 -13.79 0.41
N TRP A 94 0.13 -13.21 -0.71
CA TRP A 94 0.83 -13.38 -1.99
C TRP A 94 2.22 -12.77 -2.00
N LEU A 95 2.45 -11.66 -1.31
CA LEU A 95 3.77 -11.02 -1.21
C LEU A 95 4.80 -11.93 -0.52
N LYS A 96 4.38 -12.85 0.37
CA LYS A 96 5.28 -13.83 1.01
C LYS A 96 5.96 -14.76 0.00
N THR A 97 5.27 -15.09 -1.09
CA THR A 97 5.78 -15.99 -2.15
C THR A 97 6.21 -15.25 -3.41
N ASN A 98 6.08 -13.93 -3.46
CA ASN A 98 6.45 -13.08 -4.60
C ASN A 98 7.29 -11.87 -4.13
N PRO A 99 8.55 -12.08 -3.70
CA PRO A 99 9.37 -11.03 -3.07
C PRO A 99 9.75 -9.87 -4.00
N GLN A 100 9.55 -10.01 -5.31
CA GLN A 100 9.72 -8.95 -6.31
C GLN A 100 8.55 -7.96 -6.35
N LEU A 101 7.41 -8.31 -5.77
CA LEU A 101 6.22 -7.46 -5.70
C LEU A 101 6.16 -6.74 -4.35
N GLY A 102 5.42 -5.64 -4.30
CA GLY A 102 5.18 -4.88 -3.08
C GLY A 102 3.94 -4.00 -3.19
N ALA A 103 3.53 -3.41 -2.08
CA ALA A 103 2.46 -2.42 -2.06
C ALA A 103 2.84 -1.22 -2.93
N ALA A 104 1.90 -0.80 -3.78
CA ALA A 104 2.01 0.24 -4.77
C ALA A 104 1.16 1.48 -4.43
N THR A 105 0.25 1.35 -3.45
CA THR A 105 -0.63 2.42 -2.98
C THR A 105 -0.79 2.34 -1.46
N PRO A 106 -1.25 3.43 -0.81
CA PRO A 106 -1.83 3.36 0.52
C PRO A 106 -3.02 2.40 0.58
N LYS A 107 -3.36 1.94 1.79
CA LYS A 107 -4.57 1.16 2.02
C LYS A 107 -5.81 2.02 1.82
N VAL A 108 -6.80 1.46 1.14
CA VAL A 108 -8.13 2.03 0.94
C VAL A 108 -9.07 1.45 1.98
N THR A 109 -9.75 2.33 2.71
CA THR A 109 -10.74 1.99 3.74
C THR A 109 -12.07 2.72 3.53
N ASP A 110 -12.35 3.17 2.30
CA ASP A 110 -13.59 3.87 1.96
C ASP A 110 -14.82 3.03 2.35
N ALA A 111 -15.68 3.57 3.21
CA ALA A 111 -16.85 2.90 3.76
C ALA A 111 -17.90 2.54 2.69
N GLN A 112 -17.89 3.19 1.53
CA GLN A 112 -18.78 2.83 0.43
C GLN A 112 -18.39 1.51 -0.26
N TYR A 113 -17.14 1.06 -0.08
CA TYR A 113 -16.58 -0.10 -0.78
C TYR A 113 -16.04 -1.18 0.16
N PHE A 114 -15.30 -0.80 1.21
CA PHE A 114 -14.55 -1.71 2.09
C PHE A 114 -14.75 -1.43 3.58
N GLY A 115 -15.00 -0.18 3.96
CA GLY A 115 -14.87 0.28 5.36
C GLY A 115 -15.92 -0.24 6.35
N THR A 116 -17.03 -0.83 5.90
CA THR A 116 -17.98 -1.53 6.79
C THR A 116 -17.48 -2.93 7.19
N GLY A 117 -16.56 -3.50 6.39
CA GLY A 117 -16.00 -4.83 6.61
C GLY A 117 -16.74 -5.95 5.89
N LEU A 118 -16.36 -7.19 6.21
CA LEU A 118 -16.89 -8.40 5.61
C LEU A 118 -18.05 -8.96 6.45
N GLY A 119 -19.12 -9.31 5.75
CA GLY A 119 -20.28 -10.01 6.28
C GLY A 119 -20.59 -11.28 5.48
N ILE A 120 -21.38 -12.16 6.11
CA ILE A 120 -21.98 -13.31 5.44
C ILE A 120 -23.29 -12.82 4.82
N ALA A 121 -23.44 -12.99 3.51
CA ALA A 121 -24.64 -12.63 2.77
C ALA A 121 -25.68 -13.76 2.83
N VAL A 122 -26.93 -13.40 3.09
CA VAL A 122 -28.09 -14.31 3.03
C VAL A 122 -29.23 -13.67 2.22
N ARG A 123 -30.17 -14.48 1.74
CA ARG A 123 -31.36 -13.96 1.06
C ARG A 123 -32.16 -13.03 2.01
N PRO A 124 -32.70 -11.90 1.52
CA PRO A 124 -33.36 -10.91 2.37
C PRO A 124 -34.53 -11.43 3.21
N ASP A 125 -35.26 -12.42 2.68
CA ASP A 125 -36.40 -13.06 3.33
C ASP A 125 -36.01 -14.06 4.42
N ASN A 126 -34.76 -14.54 4.45
CA ASN A 126 -34.29 -15.57 5.37
C ASN A 126 -33.75 -15.00 6.68
N LYS A 127 -34.62 -14.29 7.41
CA LYS A 127 -34.29 -13.68 8.71
C LYS A 127 -33.87 -14.72 9.76
N ALA A 128 -34.47 -15.90 9.74
CA ALA A 128 -34.15 -16.96 10.70
C ALA A 128 -32.71 -17.46 10.56
N LEU A 129 -32.19 -17.59 9.34
CA LEU A 129 -30.78 -17.93 9.11
C LEU A 129 -29.86 -16.79 9.53
N LEU A 130 -30.23 -15.54 9.21
CA LEU A 130 -29.46 -14.36 9.58
C LEU A 130 -29.23 -14.29 11.09
N GLU A 131 -30.30 -14.41 11.88
CA GLU A 131 -30.23 -14.37 13.34
C GLU A 131 -29.37 -15.50 13.92
N LYS A 132 -29.48 -16.71 13.36
CA LYS A 132 -28.63 -17.84 13.76
C LYS A 132 -27.15 -17.58 13.49
N LEU A 133 -26.82 -17.01 12.33
CA LEU A 133 -25.44 -16.67 11.98
C LEU A 133 -24.89 -15.56 12.88
N ASN A 134 -25.67 -14.51 13.15
CA ASN A 134 -25.29 -13.44 14.09
C ASN A 134 -25.08 -13.98 15.51
N GLY A 135 -25.97 -14.86 15.98
CA GLY A 135 -25.83 -15.53 17.27
C GLY A 135 -24.56 -16.38 17.36
N ALA A 136 -24.25 -17.15 16.31
CA ALA A 136 -23.04 -17.95 16.22
C ALA A 136 -21.78 -17.07 16.19
N LEU A 137 -21.76 -16.00 15.37
CA LEU A 137 -20.67 -15.03 15.31
C LEU A 137 -20.41 -14.38 16.67
N LYS A 138 -21.47 -14.02 17.41
CA LYS A 138 -21.35 -13.48 18.76
C LYS A 138 -20.77 -14.50 19.74
N ALA A 139 -21.21 -15.76 19.68
CA ALA A 139 -20.71 -16.82 20.54
C ALA A 139 -19.21 -17.08 20.33
N ILE A 140 -18.78 -17.26 19.07
CA ILE A 140 -17.35 -17.52 18.76
C ILE A 140 -16.44 -16.32 19.07
N LYS A 141 -16.99 -15.09 19.03
CA LYS A 141 -16.27 -13.89 19.46
C LYS A 141 -16.11 -13.87 20.98
N ALA A 142 -17.15 -14.26 21.72
CA ALA A 142 -17.15 -14.27 23.19
C ALA A 142 -16.28 -15.38 23.79
N ASP A 143 -16.22 -16.56 23.16
CA ASP A 143 -15.45 -17.71 23.65
C ASP A 143 -13.97 -17.74 23.19
N GLY A 144 -13.56 -16.75 22.39
CA GLY A 144 -12.19 -16.61 21.88
C GLY A 144 -11.85 -17.50 20.68
N THR A 145 -12.78 -18.32 20.18
CA THR A 145 -12.59 -19.12 18.95
C THR A 145 -12.29 -18.22 17.75
N TYR A 146 -13.01 -17.10 17.62
CA TYR A 146 -12.75 -16.11 16.58
C TYR A 146 -11.31 -15.60 16.63
N GLN A 147 -10.80 -15.27 17.82
CA GLN A 147 -9.44 -14.76 17.97
C GLN A 147 -8.41 -15.80 17.55
N LYS A 148 -8.57 -17.07 17.97
CA LYS A 148 -7.67 -18.16 17.56
C LYS A 148 -7.61 -18.33 16.04
N ILE A 149 -8.77 -18.27 15.37
CA ILE A 149 -8.84 -18.32 13.91
C ILE A 149 -8.17 -17.09 13.30
N SER A 150 -8.43 -15.90 13.84
CA SER A 150 -7.82 -14.65 13.37
C SER A 150 -6.29 -14.70 13.49
N ASP A 151 -5.76 -15.18 14.61
CA ASP A 151 -4.30 -15.26 14.85
C ASP A 151 -3.63 -16.28 13.92
N GLN A 152 -4.31 -17.38 13.61
CA GLN A 152 -3.81 -18.40 12.68
C GLN A 152 -3.64 -17.84 11.26
N TRP A 153 -4.61 -17.04 10.79
CA TRP A 153 -4.64 -16.57 9.39
C TRP A 153 -4.06 -15.17 9.21
N PHE A 154 -4.11 -14.33 10.23
CA PHE A 154 -3.65 -12.95 10.22
C PHE A 154 -2.73 -12.68 11.42
N PRO A 155 -1.61 -13.41 11.57
CA PRO A 155 -0.69 -13.17 12.67
C PRO A 155 -0.24 -11.71 12.60
N THR A 156 -0.42 -10.97 13.69
CA THR A 156 0.19 -9.65 13.83
C THR A 156 1.68 -9.84 13.68
N VAL A 157 2.25 -9.30 12.60
CA VAL A 157 3.69 -9.23 12.42
C VAL A 157 4.21 -8.34 13.54
N SER A 158 4.52 -8.91 14.69
CA SER A 158 5.33 -8.22 15.69
C SER A 158 6.65 -7.93 15.01
N GLU A 159 7.03 -6.66 14.90
CA GLU A 159 8.37 -6.26 14.51
C GLU A 159 9.37 -6.81 15.54
N ASN A 160 9.70 -8.09 15.48
CA ASN A 160 10.92 -8.63 16.06
C ASN A 160 12.06 -8.31 15.09
N THR A 161 12.33 -7.02 14.91
CA THR A 161 13.65 -6.58 14.48
C THR A 161 14.56 -6.84 15.68
N PRO A 162 15.58 -7.72 15.59
CA PRO A 162 16.56 -7.83 16.65
C PRO A 162 17.22 -6.46 16.78
N GLN A 163 16.91 -5.73 17.86
CA GLN A 163 17.58 -4.50 18.19
C GLN A 163 19.03 -4.91 18.50
N ALA A 164 19.91 -4.73 17.51
CA ALA A 164 21.33 -4.92 17.66
C ALA A 164 21.78 -4.02 18.82
N SER A 165 21.96 -4.62 19.98
CA SER A 165 22.46 -3.94 21.17
C SER A 165 23.90 -3.52 20.88
N ARG A 166 24.08 -2.32 20.33
CA ARG A 166 25.35 -1.60 20.38
C ARG A 166 25.59 -1.23 21.83
N ARG A 167 26.10 -2.18 22.62
CA ARG A 167 26.80 -1.86 23.86
C ARG A 167 28.13 -1.21 23.47
N ALA A 168 28.10 0.10 23.24
CA ALA A 168 29.28 0.93 23.36
C ALA A 168 29.67 0.94 24.85
N GLY A 169 30.50 -0.02 25.26
CA GLY A 169 31.12 -0.04 26.57
C GLY A 169 32.15 1.09 26.64
N PHE A 170 31.71 2.30 26.98
CA PHE A 170 32.60 3.33 27.51
C PHE A 170 32.84 2.99 28.98
N LEU A 171 33.97 2.31 29.24
CA LEU A 171 34.55 2.15 30.57
C LEU A 171 34.98 3.54 31.07
N PHE A 172 34.19 4.16 31.93
CA PHE A 172 34.63 5.29 32.74
C PHE A 172 35.44 4.74 33.92
N THR A 173 36.77 4.84 33.84
CA THR A 173 37.64 4.65 35.00
C THR A 173 37.67 5.93 35.80
N ALA A 174 37.16 5.88 37.03
CA ALA A 174 37.28 6.96 38.01
C ALA A 174 38.76 7.07 38.48
N GLY A 175 39.42 8.15 38.09
CA GLY A 175 40.76 8.53 38.56
C GLY A 175 40.69 9.82 39.36
N GLN A 176 40.85 9.71 40.67
CA GLN A 176 40.87 10.81 41.63
C GLN A 176 42.29 11.37 41.76
N ARG A 177 42.54 12.64 41.38
CA ARG A 177 43.56 13.51 42.01
C ARG A 177 43.52 14.97 41.51
N SER A 178 43.25 15.87 42.47
CA SER A 178 43.99 17.10 42.80
C SER A 178 44.39 18.11 41.70
N GLY A 179 43.79 19.31 41.78
CA GLY A 179 44.57 20.56 41.82
C GLY A 179 44.49 21.51 40.62
N ASN A 180 44.04 22.74 40.91
CA ASN A 180 44.28 24.03 40.24
C ASN A 180 43.83 24.30 38.78
N ARG A 181 42.78 25.14 38.70
CA ARG A 181 42.71 26.45 38.01
C ARG A 181 43.26 26.57 36.57
N LEU A 182 42.38 26.85 35.60
CA LEU A 182 42.35 28.08 34.77
C LEU A 182 41.30 28.00 33.65
N LEU A 183 40.86 29.19 33.23
CA LEU A 183 39.73 29.52 32.37
C LEU A 183 39.97 29.29 30.84
N TRP A 184 38.86 29.42 30.09
CA TRP A 184 38.70 29.74 28.65
C TRP A 184 38.90 28.55 27.69
N THR A 185 38.16 28.32 26.59
CA THR A 185 37.33 29.14 25.67
C THR A 185 36.34 28.23 24.92
N LEU A 186 35.22 28.77 24.41
CA LEU A 186 34.36 28.13 23.41
C LEU A 186 34.95 28.31 21.99
N PRO A 187 34.90 27.32 21.09
CA PRO A 187 35.21 27.56 19.68
C PRO A 187 33.97 28.09 18.93
N SER A 188 34.17 29.24 18.29
CA SER A 188 33.28 29.94 17.38
C SER A 188 33.12 29.19 16.06
N THR A 189 31.89 29.16 15.55
CA THR A 189 31.53 28.77 14.18
C THR A 189 31.81 29.93 13.23
N GLU A 190 32.70 29.76 12.26
CA GLU A 190 32.73 30.61 11.07
C GLU A 190 32.96 29.78 9.81
N SER A 191 31.99 29.87 8.91
CA SER A 191 32.14 29.61 7.47
C SER A 191 32.53 30.92 6.79
N PRO A 192 33.18 30.87 5.61
CA PRO A 192 32.81 31.84 4.59
C PRO A 192 32.57 31.25 3.20
N HIS A 193 31.56 31.85 2.56
CA HIS A 193 31.17 31.75 1.16
C HIS A 193 32.12 32.50 0.21
N ARG A 194 32.13 32.03 -1.07
CA ARG A 194 32.38 32.77 -2.34
C ARG A 194 33.81 33.30 -2.54
N ALA A 195 34.39 33.43 -3.74
CA ALA A 195 33.85 33.62 -5.10
C ALA A 195 34.88 33.12 -6.15
N ALA A 196 34.39 32.74 -7.33
CA ALA A 196 35.15 32.70 -8.58
C ALA A 196 35.27 34.12 -9.18
N PRO A 197 36.17 34.36 -10.16
CA PRO A 197 35.62 34.49 -11.52
C PRO A 197 36.53 34.06 -12.71
N ALA A 198 35.84 33.81 -13.83
CA ALA A 198 36.12 34.16 -15.23
C ALA A 198 37.32 33.57 -16.00
N PHE A 199 37.00 32.91 -17.13
CA PHE A 199 37.59 33.25 -18.43
C PHE A 199 36.65 32.89 -19.62
N CYS A 200 36.59 33.80 -20.60
CA CYS A 200 35.85 33.84 -21.90
C CYS A 200 35.83 32.52 -22.70
N GLY A 201 34.86 32.18 -23.58
CA GLY A 201 34.01 32.96 -24.51
C GLY A 201 34.51 32.70 -25.96
N GLN A 202 33.79 32.01 -26.85
CA GLN A 202 32.87 32.52 -27.91
C GLN A 202 32.45 31.29 -28.77
N SER A 203 31.18 30.93 -28.98
CA SER A 203 30.08 31.48 -29.82
C SER A 203 30.17 31.16 -31.33
N ALA A 204 29.20 30.35 -31.83
CA ALA A 204 28.59 30.51 -33.14
C ALA A 204 27.23 29.78 -33.17
N THR A 205 26.18 30.49 -33.58
CA THR A 205 24.79 30.04 -33.82
C THR A 205 24.43 30.29 -35.31
N PRO A 206 23.17 30.20 -35.77
CA PRO A 206 22.70 29.13 -36.67
C PRO A 206 22.28 29.66 -38.06
N ASP A 207 21.93 28.77 -39.00
CA ASP A 207 21.23 29.17 -40.23
C ASP A 207 20.00 28.30 -40.53
N HIS A 208 18.97 28.98 -41.02
CA HIS A 208 17.60 28.61 -41.32
C HIS A 208 17.45 27.70 -42.56
N ARG A 209 16.35 26.93 -42.65
CA ARG A 209 15.28 27.15 -43.66
C ARG A 209 14.13 26.13 -43.59
N ASP A 210 12.96 26.66 -43.93
CA ASP A 210 11.61 26.11 -43.99
C ASP A 210 11.32 25.09 -45.11
N SER A 211 10.43 24.11 -44.81
CA SER A 211 9.20 23.62 -45.52
C SER A 211 9.21 23.23 -47.03
N PRO A 212 8.16 22.58 -47.64
CA PRO A 212 6.93 21.92 -47.12
C PRO A 212 6.59 20.51 -47.71
N ALA A 213 5.53 19.90 -47.15
CA ALA A 213 4.50 18.96 -47.66
C ALA A 213 4.69 18.16 -48.97
N ARG A 214 4.32 16.86 -48.92
CA ARG A 214 3.63 16.13 -50.02
C ARG A 214 2.76 14.98 -49.50
N SER A 215 1.57 14.90 -50.10
CA SER A 215 0.54 13.86 -50.07
C SER A 215 0.78 12.74 -51.10
N ALA A 216 -0.08 11.70 -51.06
CA ALA A 216 -0.22 10.49 -51.91
C ALA A 216 0.58 9.27 -51.39
N ASP A 217 0.02 8.07 -51.21
CA ASP A 217 -1.20 7.41 -51.71
C ASP A 217 -1.96 6.66 -50.60
#